data_AF-A0A9W3KMA8-F1
#
_entry.id   AF-A0A9W3KMA8-F1
#
_cell.length_a   1.000
_cell.length_b   1.000
_cell.length_c   1.000
_cell.angle_alpha   90.00
_cell.angle_beta   90.00
_cell.angle_gamma   90.00
#
_symmetry.space_group_name_H-M   'P 1'
#
loop_
_entity.id
_entity.type
_entity.pdbx_description
1 polymer ?
#
loop_
_entity_poly.entity_id
_entity_poly.type
_entity_poly.pdbx_seq_one_letter_code
_entity_poly.pdbx_strand_id
1 'polypeptide(L)'
;MVDKKIILDAYKQGPEAVVSLLEEIFSKLKKQIQELEHASKKFTNSHKSPSTGGLRKSSQRQIGGQLGHKGHTLRLATTPDHTITYSPTHCTCCNTSLHYQPVKGYRIRQVYNLLPIQINVTEHKVSGTFQSKKGAEFFCQIRSFMSTMKKQKQSILRAIGQVIENRTIPWNHTTS
;
A
#
# COMPACT_ATOMS: atom_id res chain seq x y z
N MET A 1 -25.85 28.59 -13.23
CA MET A 1 -25.21 29.89 -12.90
C MET A 1 -26.32 30.92 -12.95
N VAL A 2 -26.47 31.78 -11.94
CA VAL A 2 -27.58 32.76 -11.95
C VAL A 2 -27.31 33.79 -13.04
N ASP A 3 -28.28 34.00 -13.92
CA ASP A 3 -28.11 34.90 -15.06
C ASP A 3 -27.93 36.35 -14.60
N LYS A 4 -26.94 37.02 -15.18
CA LYS A 4 -26.60 38.43 -14.86
C LYS A 4 -27.80 39.37 -14.99
N LYS A 5 -28.73 39.09 -15.91
CA LYS A 5 -29.97 39.86 -16.09
C LYS A 5 -30.84 39.83 -14.83
N ILE A 6 -30.99 38.66 -14.20
CA ILE A 6 -31.81 38.47 -12.99
C ILE A 6 -31.24 39.29 -11.82
N ILE A 7 -29.91 39.33 -11.69
CA ILE A 7 -29.24 40.10 -10.64
C ILE A 7 -29.45 41.61 -10.85
N LEU A 8 -29.34 42.08 -12.10
CA LEU A 8 -29.54 43.49 -12.44
C LEU A 8 -31.00 43.92 -12.24
N ASP A 9 -31.95 43.03 -12.52
CA ASP A 9 -33.37 43.33 -12.33
C ASP A 9 -33.75 43.37 -10.83
N ALA A 10 -33.21 42.46 -10.02
CA ALA A 10 -33.36 42.52 -8.55
C ALA A 10 -32.75 43.81 -7.96
N TYR A 11 -31.59 44.24 -8.46
CA TYR A 11 -30.96 45.48 -8.00
C TYR A 11 -31.79 46.73 -8.32
N LYS A 12 -32.48 46.76 -9.46
CA LYS A 12 -33.39 47.87 -9.83
C LYS A 12 -34.65 47.92 -8.97
N GLN A 13 -35.09 46.79 -8.42
CA GLN A 13 -36.29 46.68 -7.59
C GLN A 13 -36.06 47.08 -6.12
N GLY A 14 -34.80 47.30 -5.73
CA GLY A 14 -34.45 47.74 -4.38
C GLY A 14 -33.78 46.65 -3.53
N PRO A 15 -33.29 47.02 -2.34
CA PRO A 15 -32.48 46.14 -1.50
C PRO A 15 -33.25 44.91 -1.00
N GLU A 16 -34.56 45.02 -0.76
CA GLU A 16 -35.40 43.91 -0.29
C GLU A 16 -35.49 42.77 -1.32
N ALA A 17 -35.58 43.13 -2.61
CA ALA A 17 -35.61 42.15 -3.70
C ALA A 17 -34.28 41.41 -3.84
N VAL A 18 -33.15 42.09 -3.61
CA VAL A 18 -31.82 41.47 -3.63
C VAL A 18 -31.65 40.50 -2.46
N VAL A 19 -32.10 40.87 -1.26
CA VAL A 19 -32.04 39.98 -0.09
C VAL A 19 -32.88 38.73 -0.31
N SER A 20 -34.10 38.87 -0.84
CA SER A 20 -34.96 37.72 -1.15
C SER A 20 -34.34 36.78 -2.17
N LEU A 21 -33.75 37.31 -3.26
CA LEU A 21 -33.04 36.52 -4.26
C LEU A 21 -31.85 35.76 -3.66
N LEU A 22 -31.08 36.42 -2.79
CA LEU A 22 -29.95 35.80 -2.11
C LEU A 22 -30.39 34.66 -1.18
N GLU A 23 -31.42 34.87 -0.36
CA GLU A 23 -31.97 33.84 0.52
C GLU A 23 -32.44 32.60 -0.24
N GLU A 24 -33.08 32.80 -1.39
CA GLU A 24 -33.51 31.71 -2.27
C GLU A 24 -32.31 30.92 -2.82
N ILE A 25 -31.27 31.62 -3.29
CA ILE A 25 -30.04 31.00 -3.80
C ILE A 25 -29.32 30.23 -2.68
N PHE A 26 -29.19 30.82 -1.50
CA PHE A 26 -28.56 30.16 -0.34
C PHE A 26 -29.33 28.91 0.07
N SER A 27 -30.67 28.95 0.04
CA SER A 27 -31.51 27.78 0.32
C SER A 27 -31.29 26.65 -0.70
N LYS A 28 -31.25 26.98 -2.00
CA LYS A 28 -30.99 26.02 -3.08
C LYS A 28 -29.60 25.40 -2.97
N LEU A 29 -28.57 26.21 -2.74
CA LEU A 29 -27.19 25.73 -2.57
C LEU A 29 -27.05 24.82 -1.34
N LYS A 30 -27.67 25.19 -0.21
CA LYS A 30 -27.67 24.34 1.00
C LYS A 30 -28.29 22.96 0.73
N LYS A 31 -29.41 22.89 0.01
CA LYS A 31 -30.05 21.62 -0.37
C LYS A 31 -29.15 20.77 -1.26
N GLN A 32 -28.53 21.36 -2.29
CA GLN A 32 -27.63 20.63 -3.19
C GLN A 32 -26.40 20.08 -2.46
N ILE A 33 -25.81 20.86 -1.55
CA ILE A 33 -24.69 20.39 -0.72
C ILE A 33 -25.14 19.20 0.13
N GLN A 34 -26.30 19.30 0.78
CA GLN A 34 -26.81 18.22 1.63
C GLN A 34 -27.08 16.94 0.82
N GLU A 35 -27.69 17.05 -0.37
CA GLU A 35 -27.92 15.92 -1.27
C GLU A 35 -26.61 15.28 -1.76
N LEU A 36 -25.61 16.09 -2.14
CA LEU A 36 -24.30 15.62 -2.55
C LEU A 36 -23.52 14.97 -1.40
N GLU A 37 -23.62 15.49 -0.18
CA GLU A 37 -23.03 14.89 1.02
C GLU A 37 -23.68 13.54 1.35
N HIS A 38 -25.00 13.45 1.27
CA HIS A 38 -25.73 12.19 1.46
C HIS A 38 -25.41 11.17 0.36
N ALA A 39 -25.25 11.61 -0.88
CA ALA A 39 -24.81 10.76 -1.99
C ALA A 39 -23.36 10.29 -1.79
N SER A 40 -22.45 11.17 -1.34
CA SER A 40 -21.07 10.80 -1.02
C SER A 40 -20.97 9.84 0.16
N LYS A 41 -21.91 9.85 1.12
CA LYS A 41 -21.98 8.85 2.19
C LYS A 41 -22.50 7.50 1.72
N LYS A 42 -23.37 7.47 0.69
CA LYS A 42 -23.89 6.22 0.08
C LYS A 42 -22.84 5.50 -0.79
N PHE A 43 -21.91 6.23 -1.38
CA PHE A 43 -20.71 5.65 -1.98
C PHE A 43 -19.62 5.55 -0.92
N THR A 44 -19.56 4.40 -0.25
CA THR A 44 -18.38 3.96 0.51
C THR A 44 -17.18 3.89 -0.43
N ASN A 45 -16.52 5.02 -0.65
CA ASN A 45 -15.14 5.01 -1.09
C ASN A 45 -14.33 4.35 0.01
N SER A 46 -14.00 3.07 -0.18
CA SER A 46 -13.12 2.26 0.67
C SER A 46 -11.68 2.78 0.73
N HIS A 47 -11.45 4.03 0.34
CA HIS A 47 -10.17 4.72 0.37
C HIS A 47 -10.28 5.99 1.21
N LYS A 48 -10.48 5.79 2.51
CA LYS A 48 -10.04 6.76 3.52
C LYS A 48 -9.08 6.04 4.46
N SER A 49 -7.79 6.32 4.28
CA SER A 49 -6.79 6.05 5.31
C SER A 49 -7.17 6.87 6.55
N PRO A 50 -7.40 6.26 7.73
CA PRO A 50 -7.60 7.03 8.93
C PRO A 50 -6.24 7.55 9.40
N SER A 51 -5.87 8.73 8.91
CA SER A 51 -4.81 9.55 9.50
C SER A 51 -5.46 10.59 10.43
N THR A 52 -6.06 10.11 11.52
CA THR A 52 -6.38 10.94 12.70
C THR A 52 -6.41 10.02 13.91
N GLY A 53 -5.33 10.04 14.70
CA GLY A 53 -5.21 9.33 15.98
C GLY A 53 -5.15 7.81 15.83
N GLY A 54 -4.05 7.19 16.28
CA GLY A 54 -3.93 5.74 16.23
C GLY A 54 -5.13 5.06 16.89
N LEU A 55 -5.93 4.33 16.09
CA LEU A 55 -7.00 3.43 16.56
C LEU A 55 -6.45 2.21 17.34
N ARG A 56 -5.15 2.17 17.62
CA ARG A 56 -4.59 1.21 18.57
C ARG A 56 -5.04 1.61 19.97
N LYS A 57 -6.04 0.89 20.50
CA LYS A 57 -6.17 0.73 21.94
C LYS A 57 -4.80 0.28 22.48
N SER A 58 -4.36 0.83 23.61
CA SER A 58 -3.15 0.36 24.27
C SER A 58 -3.28 -1.16 24.45
N SER A 59 -2.26 -1.90 24.02
CA SER A 59 -2.26 -3.33 24.27
C SER A 59 -2.08 -3.53 25.76
N GLN A 60 -3.01 -4.25 26.39
CA GLN A 60 -2.84 -4.80 27.74
C GLN A 60 -1.80 -5.93 27.77
N ARG A 61 -1.26 -6.34 26.61
CA ARG A 61 -0.20 -7.33 26.54
C ARG A 61 1.07 -6.73 27.11
N GLN A 62 1.72 -7.47 28.00
CA GLN A 62 3.01 -7.07 28.53
C GLN A 62 4.01 -6.86 27.37
N ILE A 63 4.75 -5.77 27.47
CA ILE A 63 5.79 -5.41 26.52
C ILE A 63 6.96 -6.37 26.77
N GLY A 64 7.17 -7.34 25.88
CA GLY A 64 8.23 -8.34 26.02
C GLY A 64 7.84 -9.71 25.46
N GLY A 65 8.71 -10.70 25.67
CA GLY A 65 8.43 -12.09 25.34
C GLY A 65 7.16 -12.58 26.06
N GLN A 66 6.39 -13.44 25.40
CA GLN A 66 5.14 -13.96 25.95
C GLN A 66 5.39 -14.68 27.29
N LEU A 67 4.55 -14.38 28.30
CA LEU A 67 4.65 -14.93 29.66
C LEU A 67 4.66 -16.47 29.61
N GLY A 68 5.69 -17.10 30.19
CA GLY A 68 5.87 -18.56 30.21
C GLY A 68 6.73 -19.14 29.09
N HIS A 69 7.16 -18.34 28.10
CA HIS A 69 8.13 -18.80 27.11
C HIS A 69 9.54 -18.78 27.69
N LYS A 70 10.22 -19.93 27.64
CA LYS A 70 11.64 -20.00 27.95
C LYS A 70 12.39 -19.25 26.86
N GLY A 71 12.83 -18.03 27.17
CA GLY A 71 13.69 -17.28 26.27
C GLY A 71 14.95 -18.09 25.97
N HIS A 72 15.27 -18.25 24.69
CA HIS A 72 16.56 -18.79 24.28
C HIS A 72 17.52 -17.62 24.06
N THR A 73 18.14 -17.15 25.15
CA THR A 73 19.23 -16.17 25.05
C THR A 73 20.40 -16.82 24.31
N LEU A 74 20.78 -16.25 23.18
CA LEU A 74 21.94 -16.70 22.41
C LEU A 74 23.19 -16.61 23.30
N ARG A 75 23.76 -17.76 23.65
CA ARG A 75 25.02 -17.85 24.39
C ARG A 75 26.18 -17.58 23.44
N LEU A 76 27.27 -17.05 23.99
CA LEU A 76 28.52 -16.93 23.25
C LEU A 76 28.96 -18.32 22.77
N ALA A 77 29.32 -18.42 21.50
CA ALA A 77 29.97 -19.60 20.96
C ALA A 77 31.32 -19.80 21.65
N THR A 78 31.61 -21.04 22.07
CA THR A 78 32.90 -21.40 22.66
C THR A 78 34.04 -21.33 21.64
N THR A 79 33.73 -21.54 20.36
CA THR A 79 34.69 -21.56 19.25
C THR A 79 34.21 -20.64 18.12
N PRO A 80 34.60 -19.35 18.08
CA PRO A 80 34.26 -18.47 16.96
C PRO A 80 35.14 -18.77 15.74
N ASP A 81 34.60 -18.56 14.54
CA ASP A 81 35.33 -18.79 13.29
C ASP A 81 36.59 -17.92 13.17
N HIS A 82 36.51 -16.68 13.68
CA HIS A 82 37.62 -15.74 13.72
C HIS A 82 37.64 -14.97 15.05
N THR A 83 38.84 -14.71 15.58
CA THR A 83 39.04 -13.90 16.79
C THR A 83 39.97 -12.73 16.48
N ILE A 84 39.49 -11.51 16.72
CA ILE A 84 40.27 -10.28 16.56
C ILE A 84 40.43 -9.63 17.93
N THR A 85 41.67 -9.43 18.36
CA THR A 85 42.00 -8.77 19.62
C THR A 85 42.38 -7.31 19.36
N TYR A 86 41.69 -6.38 20.02
CA TYR A 86 42.02 -4.96 19.98
C TYR A 86 42.72 -4.55 21.28
N SER A 87 43.97 -4.11 21.16
CA SER A 87 44.75 -3.59 22.28
C SER A 87 44.99 -2.09 22.04
N PRO A 88 44.53 -1.19 22.92
CA PRO A 88 44.80 0.24 22.77
C PRO A 88 46.30 0.50 22.91
N THR A 89 46.84 1.33 22.03
CA THR A 89 48.27 1.69 22.05
C THR A 89 48.56 2.84 22.99
N HIS A 90 47.56 3.68 23.31
CA HIS A 90 47.71 4.88 24.13
C HIS A 90 46.52 5.07 25.10
N CYS A 91 46.74 5.69 26.27
CA CYS A 91 45.63 6.06 27.16
C CYS A 91 44.77 7.14 26.51
N THR A 92 43.45 6.95 26.52
CA THR A 92 42.49 7.99 26.10
C THR A 92 42.49 9.22 27.01
N CYS A 93 43.08 9.11 28.21
CA CYS A 93 43.14 10.13 29.24
C CYS A 93 44.33 11.09 29.12
N CYS A 94 45.52 10.56 28.85
CA CYS A 94 46.78 11.29 28.89
C CYS A 94 47.72 10.95 27.73
N ASN A 95 47.26 10.13 26.77
CA ASN A 95 48.00 9.67 25.60
C ASN A 95 49.31 8.92 25.89
N THR A 96 49.54 8.47 27.12
CA THR A 96 50.69 7.64 27.48
C THR A 96 50.63 6.28 26.77
N SER A 97 51.77 5.82 26.27
CA SER A 97 51.90 4.51 25.59
C SER A 97 51.57 3.34 26.52
N LEU A 98 50.79 2.40 26.02
CA LEU A 98 50.35 1.19 26.72
C LEU A 98 51.03 -0.09 26.20
N HIS A 99 51.98 0.03 25.28
CA HIS A 99 52.59 -1.11 24.58
C HIS A 99 53.22 -2.15 25.52
N TYR A 100 53.74 -1.72 26.66
CA TYR A 100 54.44 -2.56 27.63
C TYR A 100 53.61 -2.84 28.89
N GLN A 101 52.35 -2.38 28.94
CA GLN A 101 51.50 -2.64 30.10
C GLN A 101 50.84 -4.02 29.99
N PRO A 102 50.78 -4.80 31.09
CA PRO A 102 50.11 -6.09 31.09
C PRO A 102 48.60 -5.90 30.87
N VAL A 103 48.02 -6.72 29.99
CA VAL A 103 46.58 -6.74 29.75
C VAL A 103 45.87 -7.28 31.00
N LYS A 104 45.05 -6.43 31.62
CA LYS A 104 44.32 -6.79 32.85
C LYS A 104 43.11 -7.68 32.61
N GLY A 105 42.57 -7.69 31.39
CA GLY A 105 41.44 -8.53 31.01
C GLY A 105 40.81 -8.12 29.69
N TYR A 106 39.95 -8.99 29.17
CA TYR A 106 39.24 -8.77 27.92
C TYR A 106 37.74 -8.61 28.16
N ARG A 107 37.10 -7.73 27.40
CA ARG A 107 35.65 -7.67 27.24
C ARG A 107 35.31 -8.30 25.90
N ILE A 108 34.60 -9.43 25.92
CA ILE A 108 34.32 -10.23 24.72
C ILE A 108 32.91 -9.94 24.24
N ARG A 109 32.77 -9.68 22.94
CA ARG A 109 31.49 -9.63 22.21
C ARG A 109 31.63 -10.42 20.91
N GLN A 110 30.61 -11.18 20.55
CA GLN A 110 30.55 -11.88 19.26
C GLN A 110 29.52 -11.21 18.37
N VAL A 111 29.91 -10.98 17.12
CA VAL A 111 29.05 -10.39 16.10
C VAL A 111 28.79 -11.47 15.06
N TYR A 112 27.52 -11.87 14.92
CA TYR A 112 27.08 -12.84 13.92
C TYR A 112 26.66 -12.08 12.66
N ASN A 113 27.53 -12.08 11.65
CA ASN A 113 27.18 -11.52 10.35
C ASN A 113 26.40 -12.57 9.56
N LEU A 114 25.20 -12.22 9.09
CA LEU A 114 24.51 -13.04 8.11
C LEU A 114 25.21 -12.87 6.77
N LEU A 115 25.58 -13.98 6.14
CA LEU A 115 26.03 -13.97 4.75
C LEU A 115 24.91 -13.37 3.87
N PRO A 116 25.26 -12.75 2.73
CA PRO A 116 24.27 -12.18 1.82
C PRO A 116 23.18 -13.21 1.50
N ILE A 117 21.93 -12.89 1.85
CA ILE A 117 20.79 -13.77 1.62
C ILE A 117 20.58 -13.85 0.11
N GLN A 118 20.81 -15.03 -0.48
CA GLN A 118 20.49 -15.27 -1.88
C GLN A 118 19.04 -15.73 -2.00
N ILE A 119 18.24 -15.01 -2.80
CA ILE A 119 16.86 -15.38 -3.08
C ILE A 119 16.86 -16.42 -4.19
N ASN A 120 16.50 -17.66 -3.85
CA ASN A 120 16.23 -18.69 -4.85
C ASN A 120 14.78 -18.53 -5.36
N VAL A 121 14.63 -18.22 -6.64
CA VAL A 121 13.31 -18.11 -7.30
C VAL A 121 13.06 -19.42 -8.04
N THR A 122 12.05 -20.17 -7.59
CA THR A 122 11.60 -21.40 -8.27
C THR A 122 10.35 -21.12 -9.09
N GLU A 123 10.45 -21.26 -10.42
CA GLU A 123 9.29 -21.20 -11.32
C GLU A 123 8.66 -22.58 -11.44
N HIS A 124 7.45 -22.75 -10.90
CA HIS A 124 6.69 -24.00 -11.03
C HIS A 124 5.85 -23.98 -12.33
N LYS A 125 6.25 -24.76 -13.33
CA LYS A 125 5.49 -24.97 -14.58
C LYS A 125 4.67 -26.25 -14.47
N VAL A 126 3.35 -26.12 -14.56
CA VAL A 126 2.45 -27.27 -14.69
C VAL A 126 2.30 -27.59 -16.18
N SER A 127 2.63 -28.81 -16.61
CA SER A 127 2.16 -29.31 -17.90
C SER A 127 0.65 -29.55 -17.79
N GLY A 128 -0.13 -28.51 -18.10
CA GLY A 128 -1.58 -28.65 -18.15
C GLY A 128 -1.90 -29.71 -19.19
N THR A 129 -2.70 -30.70 -18.84
CA THR A 129 -3.32 -31.64 -19.77
C THR A 129 -4.35 -30.92 -20.64
N PHE A 130 -3.90 -29.90 -21.37
CA PHE A 130 -4.37 -29.62 -22.71
C PHE A 130 -3.75 -30.70 -23.58
N GLN A 131 -4.47 -31.82 -23.78
CA GLN A 131 -4.00 -33.00 -24.53
C GLN A 131 -3.63 -32.69 -26.00
N SER A 132 -3.65 -31.42 -26.41
CA SER A 132 -3.25 -30.91 -27.71
C SER A 132 -2.69 -29.49 -27.60
N LYS A 133 -1.81 -29.12 -28.54
CA LYS A 133 -1.30 -27.74 -28.75
C LYS A 133 -2.44 -26.71 -28.79
N LYS A 134 -3.56 -27.08 -29.41
CA LYS A 134 -4.76 -26.26 -29.55
C LYS A 134 -5.41 -25.92 -28.21
N GLY A 135 -5.43 -26.85 -27.25
CA GLY A 135 -5.95 -26.58 -25.90
C GLY A 135 -5.09 -25.58 -25.13
N ALA A 136 -3.77 -25.62 -25.30
CA ALA A 136 -2.86 -24.65 -24.68
C ALA A 136 -3.04 -23.25 -25.29
N GLU A 137 -3.21 -23.16 -26.61
CA GLU A 137 -3.51 -21.90 -27.30
C GLU A 137 -4.83 -21.28 -26.80
N PHE A 138 -5.90 -22.08 -26.69
CA PHE A 138 -7.18 -21.62 -26.14
C PHE A 138 -7.05 -21.12 -24.71
N PHE A 139 -6.31 -21.83 -23.85
CA PHE A 139 -6.10 -21.40 -22.48
C PHE A 139 -5.39 -20.04 -22.41
N CYS A 140 -4.31 -19.86 -23.19
CA CYS A 140 -3.58 -18.60 -23.26
C CYS A 140 -4.46 -17.46 -23.78
N GLN A 141 -5.27 -17.71 -24.81
CA GLN A 141 -6.21 -16.73 -25.36
C GLN A 141 -7.28 -16.33 -24.33
N ILE A 142 -7.90 -17.30 -23.64
CA ILE A 142 -8.92 -17.05 -22.61
C ILE A 142 -8.31 -16.28 -21.44
N ARG A 143 -7.13 -16.66 -20.96
CA ARG A 143 -6.45 -15.93 -19.88
C ARG A 143 -6.10 -14.50 -20.30
N SER A 144 -5.61 -14.31 -21.52
CA SER A 144 -5.31 -12.98 -22.06
C SER A 144 -6.58 -12.13 -22.13
N PHE A 145 -7.67 -12.68 -22.68
CA PHE A 145 -9.00 -12.07 -22.76
C PHE A 145 -9.50 -11.61 -21.38
N MET A 146 -9.49 -12.51 -20.39
CA MET A 146 -9.95 -12.20 -19.03
C MET A 146 -9.06 -11.15 -18.36
N SER A 147 -7.75 -11.18 -18.62
CA SER A 147 -6.82 -10.18 -18.10
C SER A 147 -7.13 -8.79 -18.65
N THR A 148 -7.36 -8.67 -19.96
CA THR A 148 -7.72 -7.41 -20.62
C THR A 148 -9.03 -6.84 -20.09
N MET A 149 -10.05 -7.68 -19.92
CA MET A 149 -11.33 -7.26 -19.34
C MET A 149 -11.20 -6.75 -17.91
N LYS A 150 -10.38 -7.42 -17.09
CA LYS A 150 -10.07 -6.94 -15.73
C LYS A 150 -9.34 -5.59 -15.76
N LYS A 151 -8.36 -5.41 -16.66
CA LYS A 151 -7.63 -4.14 -16.81
C LYS A 151 -8.53 -2.99 -17.24
N GLN A 152 -9.47 -3.26 -18.14
CA GLN A 152 -10.44 -2.28 -18.64
C GLN A 152 -11.66 -2.08 -17.71
N LYS A 153 -11.70 -2.74 -16.54
CA LYS A 153 -12.82 -2.73 -15.59
C LYS A 153 -14.16 -3.11 -16.23
N GLN A 154 -14.14 -3.97 -17.24
CA GLN A 154 -15.35 -4.46 -17.91
C GLN A 154 -15.82 -5.80 -17.31
N SER A 155 -17.13 -6.07 -17.40
CA SER A 155 -17.70 -7.34 -16.94
C SER A 155 -17.30 -8.48 -17.87
N ILE A 156 -16.54 -9.44 -17.33
CA ILE A 156 -16.06 -10.63 -18.07
C ILE A 156 -17.23 -11.44 -18.63
N LEU A 157 -18.29 -11.65 -17.83
CA LEU A 157 -19.45 -12.44 -18.25
C LEU A 157 -20.19 -11.77 -19.42
N ARG A 158 -20.34 -10.44 -19.36
CA ARG A 158 -20.97 -9.67 -20.45
C ARG A 158 -20.13 -9.75 -21.73
N ALA A 159 -18.81 -9.62 -21.61
CA ALA A 159 -17.90 -9.68 -22.75
C ALA A 159 -17.86 -11.07 -23.39
N ILE A 160 -17.88 -12.15 -22.57
CA ILE A 160 -17.98 -13.53 -23.09
C ILE A 160 -19.31 -13.72 -23.82
N GLY A 161 -20.42 -13.23 -23.27
CA GLY A 161 -21.73 -13.27 -23.93
C GLY A 161 -21.72 -12.62 -25.31
N GLN A 162 -21.13 -11.41 -25.41
CA GLN A 162 -20.99 -10.70 -26.68
C GLN A 162 -20.13 -11.43 -27.70
N VAL A 163 -19.05 -12.11 -27.27
CA VAL A 163 -18.20 -12.91 -28.17
C VAL A 163 -18.94 -14.14 -28.69
N ILE A 164 -19.75 -14.80 -27.85
CA ILE A 164 -20.54 -15.96 -28.26
C ILE A 164 -21.63 -15.55 -29.25
N GLU A 165 -22.29 -14.43 -28.99
CA GLU A 165 -23.42 -13.93 -29.78
C GLU A 165 -22.97 -13.30 -31.11
N ASN A 166 -21.96 -12.43 -31.07
CA ASN A 166 -21.57 -11.63 -32.23
C ASN A 166 -20.29 -12.13 -32.93
N ARG A 167 -19.61 -13.14 -32.37
CA ARG A 167 -18.27 -13.62 -32.84
C ARG A 167 -17.20 -12.54 -32.94
N THR A 168 -17.40 -11.38 -32.30
CA THR A 168 -16.49 -10.24 -32.34
C THR A 168 -15.85 -10.00 -30.98
N ILE A 169 -14.53 -9.77 -30.95
CA ILE A 169 -13.79 -9.43 -29.73
C ILE A 169 -13.85 -7.90 -29.55
N PRO A 170 -14.35 -7.40 -28.40
CA PRO A 170 -14.72 -5.97 -28.24
C PRO A 170 -13.56 -4.97 -28.16
N TRP A 171 -12.31 -5.39 -28.37
CA TRP A 171 -11.13 -4.51 -28.34
C TRP A 171 -10.23 -4.62 -29.57
N ASN A 172 -10.66 -5.29 -30.64
CA ASN A 172 -9.98 -5.20 -31.94
C ASN A 172 -10.30 -3.85 -32.61
N HIS A 173 -9.80 -2.76 -32.01
CA HIS A 173 -9.49 -1.55 -32.77
C HIS A 173 -8.01 -1.64 -33.14
N THR A 174 -7.70 -2.45 -34.15
CA THR A 174 -6.44 -2.27 -34.88
C THR A 174 -6.75 -1.30 -36.00
N THR A 175 -6.35 -0.06 -35.80
CA THR A 175 -6.10 0.91 -36.86
C THR A 175 -5.01 0.33 -37.77
N SER A 176 -5.26 0.39 -39.09
CA SER A 176 -4.49 -0.14 -40.24
C SER A 176 -4.81 -1.57 -40.65
#